data_AF-A0A1W9UAA4-F1
#
_entry.id   AF-A0A1W9UAA4-F1
#
_cell.length_a   1.000
_cell.length_b   1.000
_cell.length_c   1.000
_cell.angle_alpha   90.00
_cell.angle_beta   90.00
_cell.angle_gamma   90.00
#
_symmetry.space_group_name_H-M   'P 1'
#
loop_
_entity.id
_entity.type
_entity.pdbx_description
1 polymer ?
#
loop_
_entity_poly.entity_id
_entity_poly.type
_entity_poly.pdbx_seq_one_letter_code
_entity_poly.pdbx_strand_id
1 'polypeptide(L)'
;MNPFYFAPPVFFAIAFVFSMLGMGGSQLYIPILYWMGMDFKTEAIPLGMLLNVVNSASAAITYGRKKLIKWRVAIPFAAAMMLFAPLGVW
;
A
#
# COMPACT_ATOMS: atom_id res chain seq x y z
N MET A 1 -10.60 5.38 26.57
CA MET A 1 -9.49 5.87 25.72
C MET A 1 -9.78 5.37 24.31
N ASN A 2 -9.89 6.26 23.32
CA ASN A 2 -10.31 5.87 21.97
C ASN A 2 -9.31 4.86 21.37
N PRO A 3 -9.77 3.69 20.86
CA PRO A 3 -8.90 2.66 20.31
C PRO A 3 -8.02 3.19 19.16
N PHE A 4 -8.46 4.26 18.49
CA PHE A 4 -7.72 5.00 17.46
C PHE A 4 -6.28 5.40 17.82
N TYR A 5 -5.94 5.60 19.10
CA TYR A 5 -4.57 5.94 19.50
C TYR A 5 -3.56 4.80 19.28
N PHE A 6 -4.03 3.54 19.18
CA PHE A 6 -3.17 2.39 18.88
C PHE A 6 -2.95 2.18 17.38
N ALA A 7 -3.69 2.88 16.50
CA ALA A 7 -3.54 2.71 15.06
C ALA A 7 -2.14 3.09 14.55
N PRO A 8 -1.58 4.27 14.92
CA PRO A 8 -0.27 4.69 14.40
C PRO A 8 0.89 3.72 14.69
N PRO A 9 1.09 3.20 15.92
CA PRO A 9 2.20 2.27 16.18
C PRO A 9 2.00 0.90 15.49
N VAL A 10 0.78 0.39 15.42
CA VAL A 10 0.48 -0.86 14.68
C VAL A 10 0.74 -0.67 13.19
N PHE A 11 0.30 0.46 12.63
CA PHE A 11 0.51 0.80 11.23
C PHE A 11 1.98 0.97 10.91
N PHE A 12 2.74 1.60 11.80
CA PHE A 12 4.18 1.76 11.66
C PHE A 12 4.91 0.42 11.63
N ALA A 13 4.56 -0.51 12.53
CA ALA A 13 5.16 -1.85 12.56
C ALA A 13 4.86 -2.65 11.28
N ILE A 14 3.62 -2.61 10.81
CA ILE A 14 3.22 -3.28 9.57
C ILE A 14 3.90 -2.64 8.37
N ALA A 15 3.91 -1.30 8.29
CA ALA A 15 4.59 -0.56 7.22
C ALA A 15 6.06 -0.92 7.14
N PHE A 16 6.73 -0.98 8.29
CA PHE A 16 8.14 -1.31 8.37
C PHE A 16 8.43 -2.71 7.81
N VAL A 17 7.69 -3.73 8.26
CA VAL A 17 7.88 -5.11 7.79
C VAL A 17 7.49 -5.26 6.31
N PHE A 18 6.35 -4.72 5.89
CA PHE A 18 5.87 -4.85 4.50
C PHE A 18 6.72 -4.06 3.51
N SER A 19 7.27 -2.91 3.91
CA SER A 19 8.22 -2.16 3.09
C SER A 19 9.51 -2.95 2.84
N MET A 20 10.00 -3.69 3.84
CA MET A 20 11.14 -4.61 3.66
C MET A 20 10.82 -5.77 2.70
N LEU A 21 9.59 -6.30 2.77
CA LEU A 21 9.11 -7.36 1.87
C LEU A 21 8.81 -6.86 0.44
N GLY A 22 8.74 -5.54 0.23
CA GLY A 22 8.39 -4.95 -1.06
C GLY A 22 6.92 -5.13 -1.47
N MET A 23 6.06 -5.57 -0.54
CA MET A 23 4.62 -5.69 -0.74
C MET A 23 3.89 -4.52 -0.07
N GLY A 24 2.82 -4.02 -0.70
CA GLY A 24 1.99 -2.98 -0.12
C GLY A 24 1.20 -3.50 1.08
N GLY A 25 1.38 -2.92 2.27
CA GLY A 25 0.73 -3.36 3.53
C GLY A 25 -0.79 -3.16 3.62
N SER A 26 -1.43 -2.71 2.54
CA SER A 26 -2.87 -2.41 2.49
C SER A 26 -3.78 -3.59 2.79
N GLN A 27 -3.34 -4.81 2.47
CA GLN A 27 -4.06 -6.05 2.79
C GLN A 27 -4.28 -6.23 4.30
N LEU A 28 -3.37 -5.71 5.13
CA LEU A 28 -3.49 -5.73 6.58
C LEU A 28 -4.13 -4.44 7.13
N TYR A 29 -3.89 -3.29 6.51
CA TYR A 29 -4.46 -2.02 7.00
C TYR A 29 -5.99 -2.00 6.97
N ILE A 30 -6.62 -2.48 5.90
CA ILE A 30 -8.09 -2.44 5.74
C ILE A 30 -8.83 -3.22 6.86
N PRO A 31 -8.52 -4.51 7.14
CA PRO A 31 -9.19 -5.23 8.22
C PRO A 31 -8.88 -4.66 9.62
N ILE A 32 -7.69 -4.12 9.83
CA ILE A 32 -7.33 -3.50 11.12
C ILE A 32 -8.14 -2.21 11.33
N LEU A 33 -8.26 -1.34 10.32
CA LEU A 33 -9.08 -0.12 10.42
C LEU A 33 -10.55 -0.47 10.68
N TYR A 34 -11.06 -1.52 10.04
CA TYR A 34 -12.42 -2.00 10.28
C TYR A 34 -12.64 -2.49 11.71
N TRP A 35 -11.74 -3.33 12.23
CA TRP A 35 -11.81 -3.79 13.62
C TRP A 35 -11.67 -2.65 14.64
N MET A 36 -11.07 -1.53 14.24
CA MET A 36 -10.98 -0.32 15.05
C MET A 36 -12.23 0.57 15.00
N GLY A 37 -13.27 0.17 14.24
CA GLY A 37 -14.57 0.84 14.21
C GLY A 37 -14.73 1.87 13.10
N MET A 38 -13.82 1.94 12.12
CA MET A 38 -14.02 2.74 10.90
C MET A 38 -14.96 2.04 9.94
N ASP A 39 -15.78 2.83 9.24
CA ASP A 39 -16.66 2.30 8.21
C ASP A 39 -15.85 1.70 7.05
N PHE A 40 -16.18 0.45 6.68
CA PHE A 40 -15.40 -0.32 5.71
C PHE A 40 -15.34 0.37 4.36
N LYS A 41 -16.47 0.91 3.89
CA LYS A 41 -16.61 1.46 2.55
C LYS A 41 -16.15 2.91 2.48
N THR A 42 -16.35 3.66 3.57
CA THR A 42 -16.21 5.12 3.55
C THR A 42 -14.84 5.58 4.05
N GLU A 43 -14.20 4.82 4.95
CA GLU A 43 -12.98 5.25 5.64
C GLU A 43 -11.85 4.23 5.48
N ALA A 44 -12.10 2.96 5.79
CA ALA A 44 -11.05 1.94 5.87
C ALA A 44 -10.40 1.64 4.50
N ILE A 45 -11.20 1.48 3.45
CA ILE A 45 -10.71 1.25 2.07
C ILE A 45 -9.91 2.44 1.54
N PRO A 46 -10.44 3.69 1.51
CA PRO A 46 -9.69 4.81 0.97
C PRO A 46 -8.41 5.10 1.75
N LEU A 47 -8.42 4.98 3.08
CA LEU A 47 -7.20 5.12 3.89
C LEU A 47 -6.20 3.99 3.60
N GLY A 48 -6.66 2.73 3.54
CA GLY A 48 -5.81 1.59 3.20
C GLY A 48 -5.15 1.73 1.83
N MET A 49 -5.88 2.23 0.82
CA MET A 49 -5.35 2.50 -0.52
C MET A 49 -4.36 3.67 -0.52
N LEU A 50 -4.65 4.76 0.19
CA LEU A 50 -3.72 5.89 0.30
C LEU A 50 -2.39 5.45 0.94
N LEU A 51 -2.46 4.68 2.01
CA LEU A 51 -1.28 4.11 2.67
C LEU A 51 -0.53 3.13 1.77
N ASN A 52 -1.25 2.40 0.91
CA ASN A 52 -0.64 1.56 -0.10
C ASN A 52 0.25 2.35 -1.06
N VAL A 53 -0.28 3.48 -1.56
CA VAL A 53 0.41 4.37 -2.48
C VAL A 53 1.65 4.95 -1.82
N VAL A 54 1.53 5.45 -0.59
CA VAL A 54 2.65 6.03 0.17
C VAL A 54 3.75 4.99 0.43
N ASN A 55 3.39 3.77 0.85
CA ASN A 55 4.36 2.72 1.12
C ASN A 55 5.05 2.24 -0.18
N SER A 56 4.28 2.02 -1.24
CA SER A 56 4.80 1.56 -2.53
C SER A 56 5.66 2.61 -3.21
N ALA A 57 5.31 3.89 -3.10
CA ALA A 57 6.12 5.00 -3.59
C ALA A 57 7.45 5.10 -2.83
N SER A 58 7.41 4.97 -1.49
CA SER A 58 8.62 4.94 -0.65
C SER A 58 9.56 3.79 -1.06
N ALA A 59 9.01 2.60 -1.27
CA ALA A 59 9.76 1.45 -1.75
C ALA A 59 10.32 1.68 -3.16
N ALA A 60 9.50 2.17 -4.11
CA ALA A 60 9.92 2.46 -5.48
C ALA A 60 11.06 3.49 -5.55
N ILE A 61 10.98 4.57 -4.77
CA ILE A 61 12.05 5.58 -4.67
C ILE A 61 13.32 4.93 -4.09
N THR A 62 13.20 4.13 -3.04
CA THR A 62 14.33 3.48 -2.38
C THR A 62 15.03 2.48 -3.30
N TYR A 63 14.27 1.59 -3.95
CA TYR A 63 14.80 0.63 -4.92
C TYR A 63 15.35 1.33 -6.17
N GLY A 64 14.73 2.42 -6.60
CA GLY A 64 15.19 3.26 -7.71
C GLY A 64 16.55 3.90 -7.43
N ARG A 65 16.72 4.49 -6.23
CA ARG A 65 18.01 5.07 -5.79
C ARG A 65 19.13 4.03 -5.71
N LYS A 66 18.80 2.80 -5.30
CA LYS A 66 19.76 1.69 -5.27
C LYS A 66 20.07 1.07 -6.64
N LYS A 67 19.54 1.63 -7.75
CA LYS A 67 19.68 1.11 -9.13
C LYS A 67 19.24 -0.35 -9.28
N LEU A 68 18.35 -0.82 -8.41
CA LEU A 68 17.81 -2.18 -8.45
C LEU A 68 16.62 -2.30 -9.42
N ILE A 69 16.14 -1.17 -9.96
CA ILE A 69 15.03 -1.12 -10.92
C ILE A 69 15.59 -1.13 -12.35
N LYS A 70 15.23 -2.17 -13.11
CA LYS A 70 15.43 -2.21 -14.56
C LYS A 70 14.36 -1.36 -15.26
N TRP A 71 14.61 -0.06 -15.39
CA TRP A 71 13.66 0.91 -15.97
C TRP A 71 13.11 0.54 -17.34
N ARG A 72 13.93 -0.10 -18.18
CA ARG A 72 13.53 -0.56 -19.52
C ARG A 72 12.44 -1.63 -19.50
N VAL A 73 12.30 -2.37 -18.39
CA VAL A 73 11.21 -3.35 -18.18
C VAL A 73 10.12 -2.75 -17.30
N ALA A 74 10.50 -2.01 -16.25
CA ALA A 74 9.56 -1.45 -15.28
C ALA A 74 8.54 -0.47 -15.91
N ILE A 75 8.97 0.40 -16.83
CA ILE A 75 8.09 1.37 -17.48
C ILE A 75 7.03 0.69 -18.38
N PRO A 76 7.41 -0.15 -19.37
CA PRO A 76 6.41 -0.82 -20.19
C PRO A 76 5.52 -1.76 -19.37
N PHE A 77 6.05 -2.37 -18.30
CA PHE A 77 5.26 -3.20 -17.40
C PHE A 77 4.22 -2.39 -16.62
N ALA A 78 4.61 -1.23 -16.06
CA ALA A 78 3.68 -0.33 -15.37
C ALA A 78 2.60 0.23 -16.32
N ALA A 79 2.97 0.58 -17.55
CA ALA A 79 2.03 1.03 -18.57
C ALA A 79 1.02 -0.07 -18.95
N ALA A 80 1.50 -1.30 -19.16
CA ALA A 80 0.63 -2.44 -19.41
C ALA A 80 -0.32 -2.70 -18.23
N MET A 81 0.18 -2.65 -16.99
CA MET A 81 -0.66 -2.80 -15.80
C MET A 81 -1.75 -1.73 -15.70
N MET A 82 -1.46 -0.46 -16.00
CA MET A 82 -2.48 0.60 -15.99
C MET A 82 -3.52 0.42 -17.10
N LEU A 83 -3.08 0.09 -18.32
CA LEU A 83 -3.97 -0.05 -19.47
C LEU A 83 -4.86 -1.30 -19.36
N PHE A 84 -4.34 -2.40 -18.83
CA PHE A 84 -5.07 -3.67 -18.69
C PHE A 84 -5.78 -3.83 -17.34
N ALA A 85 -5.55 -2.96 -16.36
CA ALA A 85 -6.26 -3.02 -15.07
C ALA A 85 -7.80 -3.09 -15.21
N PRO A 86 -8.46 -2.33 -16.10
CA PRO A 86 -9.92 -2.41 -16.26
C PRO A 86 -10.42 -3.74 -16.85
N LEU A 87 -9.57 -4.45 -17.60
CA LEU A 87 -9.94 -5.72 -18.23
C LEU A 87 -10.04 -6.87 -17.22
N GLY A 88 -9.42 -6.74 -16.04
CA GLY A 88 -9.52 -7.73 -14.96
C GLY A 88 -10.67 -7.48 -13.97
N VAL A 89 -11.46 -6.42 -14.17
CA VAL A 89 -12.57 -6.03 -13.28
C VAL A 89 -13.93 -6.52 -13.79
N TRP A 90 -13.99 -7.08 -15.00
CA TRP A 90 -15.16 -7.76 -15.57
C TRP A 90 -15.15 -9.26 -15.24
#